data_AF-A0A1X2GXM3-F1
#
_entry.id   AF-A0A1X2GXM3-F1
#
_cell.length_a   1.000
_cell.length_b   1.000
_cell.length_c   1.000
_cell.angle_alpha   90.00
_cell.angle_beta   90.00
_cell.angle_gamma   90.00
#
_symmetry.space_group_name_H-M   'P 1'
#
loop_
_entity.id
_entity.type
_entity.pdbx_description
1 polymer ?
#
loop_
_entity_poly.entity_id
_entity_poly.type
_entity_poly.pdbx_seq_one_letter_code
_entity_poly.pdbx_strand_id
1 'polypeptide(L)' 'DGKRSTTSTSKSNSKRPGVLAADAQWCVHNVNNLTVKNFALEHGHYERRQCHSRYKTIVVNNILKAEQARL' A
#
# COMPACT_ATOMS: atom_id res chain seq x y z
N ASP A 1 -21.10 10.94 -45.18
CA ASP A 1 -20.67 9.80 -44.36
C ASP A 1 -19.47 10.25 -43.55
N GLY A 2 -19.63 10.45 -42.24
CA GLY A 2 -18.60 11.12 -41.45
C GLY A 2 -18.67 10.79 -39.96
N LYS A 3 -17.47 10.65 -39.37
CA LYS A 3 -17.13 10.37 -37.96
C LYS A 3 -17.13 8.87 -37.60
N ARG A 4 -16.15 8.33 -36.89
CA ARG A 4 -15.06 8.95 -36.13
C ARG A 4 -14.05 7.87 -35.73
N SER A 5 -12.81 8.34 -35.70
CA SER A 5 -11.57 7.69 -35.31
C SER A 5 -11.61 6.96 -33.96
N THR A 6 -10.69 6.00 -33.89
CA THR A 6 -9.96 5.48 -32.72
C THR A 6 -9.95 6.34 -31.45
N THR A 7 -9.69 5.66 -30.33
CA THR A 7 -9.40 6.11 -28.95
C THR A 7 -10.57 6.29 -27.98
N SER A 8 -10.82 5.24 -27.22
CA SER A 8 -11.26 5.24 -25.81
C SER A 8 -11.13 3.79 -25.32
N THR A 9 -10.07 3.42 -24.60
CA THR A 9 -10.09 3.51 -23.15
C THR A 9 -8.64 3.46 -22.67
N SER A 10 -8.13 4.62 -22.24
CA SER A 10 -6.94 4.73 -21.42
C SER A 10 -7.12 3.85 -20.19
N LYS A 11 -6.56 2.63 -20.20
CA LYS A 11 -6.42 1.83 -18.98
C LYS A 11 -5.23 2.38 -18.19
N SER A 12 -5.38 3.62 -17.73
CA SER A 12 -4.49 4.21 -16.73
C SER A 12 -4.81 3.52 -15.41
N ASN A 13 -4.26 2.31 -15.24
CA ASN A 13 -4.30 1.57 -13.99
C ASN A 13 -3.00 1.81 -13.20
N SER A 14 -2.45 3.03 -13.27
CA SER A 14 -1.46 3.54 -12.33
C SER A 14 -2.17 3.85 -11.01
N LYS A 15 -2.61 2.79 -10.32
CA LYS A 15 -3.09 2.86 -8.95
C LYS A 15 -1.94 3.32 -8.04
N ARG A 16 -1.83 4.64 -7.92
CA ARG A 16 -1.35 5.43 -6.78
C ARG A 16 -0.04 4.95 -6.13
N PRO A 17 1.14 5.27 -6.70
CA PRO A 17 2.40 5.20 -5.96
C PRO A 17 2.36 6.00 -4.64
N GLY A 18 1.60 7.11 -4.59
CA GLY A 18 1.51 7.96 -3.41
C GLY A 18 0.80 7.35 -2.19
N VAL A 19 -0.13 6.39 -2.38
CA VAL A 19 -0.79 5.74 -1.23
C VAL A 19 0.18 4.81 -0.51
N LEU A 20 0.97 4.03 -1.26
CA LEU A 20 2.01 3.18 -0.68
C LEU A 20 3.10 3.99 0.05
N ALA A 21 3.42 5.19 -0.44
CA ALA A 21 4.38 6.07 0.23
C ALA A 21 3.84 6.59 1.56
N ALA A 22 2.57 7.01 1.62
CA ALA A 22 1.92 7.44 2.87
C ALA A 22 1.80 6.28 3.87
N ASP A 23 1.37 5.11 3.41
CA ASP A 23 1.29 3.89 4.24
C ASP A 23 2.67 3.50 4.79
N ALA A 24 3.72 3.59 3.96
CA ALA A 24 5.09 3.30 4.38
C ALA A 24 5.62 4.30 5.41
N GLN A 25 5.38 5.61 5.20
CA GLN A 25 5.77 6.64 6.15
C GLN A 25 5.08 6.45 7.50
N TRP A 26 3.78 6.14 7.51
CA TRP A 26 3.06 5.85 8.75
C TRP A 26 3.66 4.65 9.49
N CYS A 27 3.98 3.57 8.77
CA CYS A 27 4.61 2.38 9.34
C CYS A 27 5.99 2.66 9.95
N VAL A 28 6.81 3.48 9.31
CA VAL A 28 8.13 3.88 9.83
C VAL A 28 7.97 4.72 11.10
N HIS A 29 7.04 5.69 11.10
CA HIS A 29 6.76 6.52 12.27
C HIS A 29 6.18 5.74 13.45
N ASN A 30 5.39 4.70 13.18
CA ASN A 30 4.71 3.88 14.19
C ASN A 30 5.38 2.53 14.41
N VAL A 31 6.65 2.35 13.99
CA VAL A 31 7.31 1.03 13.96
C VAL A 31 7.29 0.31 15.32
N ASN A 32 7.37 1.04 16.43
CA ASN A 32 7.32 0.46 17.78
C ASN A 32 5.97 -0.19 18.13
N ASN A 33 4.88 0.24 17.49
CA ASN A 33 3.52 -0.29 17.68
C ASN A 33 2.95 -0.85 16.37
N LEU A 34 3.83 -1.09 15.40
CA LEU A 34 3.42 -1.55 14.09
C LEU A 34 3.06 -3.03 14.22
N THR A 35 1.79 -3.34 13.98
CA THR A 35 1.32 -4.71 13.88
C THR A 35 0.37 -4.78 12.72
N VAL A 36 0.17 -5.98 12.15
CA VAL A 36 -0.82 -6.18 11.09
C VAL A 36 -2.21 -5.66 11.50
N LYS A 37 -2.56 -5.79 12.79
CA LYS A 37 -3.82 -5.32 13.35
C LYS A 37 -3.90 -3.79 13.36
N ASN A 38 -2.87 -3.10 13.86
CA ASN A 38 -2.83 -1.63 13.85
C ASN A 38 -2.82 -1.07 12.43
N PHE A 39 -2.06 -1.69 11.53
CA PHE A 39 -2.04 -1.32 10.12
C PHE A 39 -3.42 -1.50 9.45
N ALA A 40 -4.11 -2.61 9.74
CA ALA A 40 -5.46 -2.84 9.22
C ALA A 40 -6.49 -1.82 9.71
N LEU A 41 -6.38 -1.42 11.00
CA LEU A 41 -7.25 -0.43 11.63
C LEU A 41 -7.04 0.96 11.03
N GLU A 42 -5.78 1.40 10.91
CA GLU A 42 -5.43 2.72 10.37
C GLU A 42 -5.85 2.88 8.91
N HIS A 43 -5.57 1.86 8.08
CA HIS A 43 -5.81 1.94 6.63
C HIS A 43 -7.21 1.47 6.22
N GLY A 44 -8.09 1.16 7.18
CA GLY A 44 -9.48 0.76 6.92
C GLY A 44 -9.62 -0.46 6.00
N HIS A 45 -8.61 -1.34 5.98
CA HIS A 45 -8.53 -2.42 4.99
C HIS A 45 -9.37 -3.62 5.41
N TYR A 46 -10.64 -3.60 4.99
CA TYR A 46 -11.64 -4.65 5.18
C TYR A 46 -11.24 -6.01 4.56
N GLU A 47 -10.32 -6.03 3.58
CA GLU A 47 -9.82 -7.26 2.96
C GLU A 47 -8.47 -7.70 3.55
N ARG A 48 -8.53 -8.67 4.49
CA ARG A 48 -7.36 -9.27 5.15
C ARG A 48 -6.20 -9.61 4.20
N ARG A 49 -6.50 -10.14 3.00
CA ARG A 49 -5.46 -10.57 2.04
C ARG A 49 -4.66 -9.40 1.49
N GLN A 50 -5.32 -8.32 1.07
CA GLN A 50 -4.63 -7.12 0.56
C GLN A 50 -3.86 -6.42 1.67
N CYS A 51 -4.44 -6.36 2.87
CA CYS A 51 -3.80 -5.78 4.05
C CYS A 51 -2.49 -6.50 4.41
N HIS A 52 -2.51 -7.83 4.50
CA HIS A 52 -1.30 -8.63 4.78
C HIS A 52 -0.23 -8.45 3.70
N SER A 53 -0.63 -8.44 2.42
CA SER A 53 0.32 -8.26 1.32
C SER A 53 1.00 -6.89 1.42
N ARG A 54 0.22 -5.82 1.63
CA ARG A 54 0.75 -4.45 1.75
C ARG A 54 1.64 -4.29 2.97
N TYR A 55 1.20 -4.77 4.12
CA TYR A 55 1.99 -4.79 5.35
C TYR A 55 3.34 -5.47 5.12
N LYS A 56 3.35 -6.68 4.55
CA LYS A 56 4.60 -7.40 4.24
C LYS A 56 5.49 -6.61 3.29
N THR A 57 4.94 -6.05 2.21
CA THR A 57 5.71 -5.23 1.27
C THR A 57 6.33 -4.02 1.98
N ILE A 58 5.58 -3.33 2.83
CA ILE A 58 6.08 -2.14 3.53
C ILE A 58 7.16 -2.53 4.54
N VAL A 59 6.92 -3.56 5.36
CA VAL A 59 7.88 -4.06 6.36
C VAL A 59 9.18 -4.50 5.70
N VAL A 60 9.12 -5.26 4.61
CA VAL A 60 10.31 -5.73 3.89
C VAL A 60 11.10 -4.59 3.23
N ASN A 61 10.42 -3.61 2.64
CA ASN A 61 11.08 -2.57 1.83
C ASN A 61 11.44 -1.29 2.61
N ASN A 62 10.74 -0.97 3.71
CA ASN A 62 10.85 0.34 4.38
C ASN A 62 11.25 0.26 5.84
N ILE A 63 11.12 -0.91 6.49
CA ILE A 63 11.51 -1.09 7.89
C ILE A 63 12.89 -1.74 7.96
N LEU A 64 13.76 -1.27 8.85
CA LEU A 64 15.08 -1.87 9.05
C LEU A 64 14.97 -3.32 9.56
N LYS A 65 15.84 -4.22 9.10
CA LYS A 65 15.81 -5.64 9.49
C LYS A 65 15.81 -5.87 11.02
N ALA A 66 16.48 -5.02 11.78
CA ALA A 66 16.49 -5.09 13.24
C ALA A 66 15.08 -4.89 13.83
N GLU A 67 14.33 -3.93 13.31
CA GLU A 67 12.95 -3.69 13.72
C GLU A 67 12.01 -4.76 13.14
N GLN A 68 12.26 -5.26 11.92
CA GLN A 68 11.51 -6.39 11.36
C GLN A 68 11.54 -7.63 12.26
N ALA A 69 12.62 -7.87 13.01
CA ALA A 69 12.72 -9.00 13.92
C ALA A 69 11.87 -8.83 15.20
N ARG A 70 11.38 -7.62 15.48
CA ARG A 70 10.57 -7.27 16.65
C ARG A 70 9.07 -7.18 16.34
N LEU A 71 8.70 -7.09 15.06
CA LEU A 71 7.34 -6.97 14.52
C LEU A 71 6.68 -8.33 14.28
#